data_AF-A0A061A304-F1
#
_entry.id   AF-A0A061A304-F1
#
_cell.length_a   1.000
_cell.length_b   1.000
_cell.length_c   1.000
_cell.angle_alpha   90.00
_cell.angle_beta   90.00
_cell.angle_gamma   90.00
#
_symmetry.space_group_name_H-M   'P 1'
#
loop_
_entity.id
_entity.type
_entity.pdbx_description
1 polymer ?
#
loop_
_entity_poly.entity_id
_entity_poly.type
_entity_poly.pdbx_seq_one_letter_code
_entity_poly.pdbx_strand_id
1 'polypeptide(L)'
;MLESAPTYWLVTTSPDGDPHSRPLWGIWRQDNFWFSSQNRCGGFLEVNPRASVNLQVGEDVVMVEGSCSRVIGVDDISVLAEGVGVKYDWELSISEDRVHTRFGQSAPVFRLTPERVYGWAGIAGWESATRWDFPRSQETGMATQQTGR
;
A
#
# COMPACT_ATOMS: atom_id res chain seq x y z
N MET A 1 -10.46 -10.76 -6.23
CA MET A 1 -9.96 -11.16 -4.90
C MET A 1 -9.34 -10.00 -4.14
N LEU A 2 -8.32 -9.34 -4.69
CA LEU A 2 -7.64 -8.21 -4.04
C LEU A 2 -8.60 -7.08 -3.67
N GLU A 3 -9.39 -6.56 -4.60
CA GLU A 3 -10.32 -5.43 -4.35
C GLU A 3 -11.38 -5.72 -3.29
N SER A 4 -11.91 -6.95 -3.28
CA SER A 4 -12.99 -7.38 -2.40
C SER A 4 -12.53 -7.80 -0.99
N ALA A 5 -11.22 -7.92 -0.74
CA ALA A 5 -10.72 -8.37 0.55
C ALA A 5 -10.98 -7.33 1.66
N PRO A 6 -11.51 -7.70 2.84
CA PRO A 6 -11.91 -6.74 3.86
C PRO A 6 -10.72 -6.14 4.62
N THR A 7 -9.62 -6.89 4.74
CA THR A 7 -8.40 -6.47 5.42
C THR A 7 -7.17 -7.06 4.73
N TYR A 8 -6.03 -6.44 4.98
CA TYR A 8 -4.74 -6.85 4.46
C TYR A 8 -3.70 -6.88 5.58
N TRP A 9 -2.70 -7.73 5.43
CA TRP A 9 -1.55 -7.78 6.33
C TRP A 9 -0.35 -7.21 5.61
N LEU A 10 0.14 -6.06 6.11
CA LEU A 10 1.33 -5.41 5.61
C LEU A 10 2.53 -5.85 6.42
N VAL A 11 3.55 -6.31 5.71
CA VAL A 11 4.86 -6.63 6.25
C VAL A 11 5.84 -5.56 5.79
N THR A 12 6.46 -4.91 6.76
CA THR A 12 7.55 -3.93 6.57
C THR A 12 8.78 -4.40 7.35
N THR A 13 9.91 -3.74 7.15
CA THR A 13 11.16 -4.04 7.88
C THR A 13 11.53 -2.83 8.74
N SER A 14 11.82 -3.05 10.02
CA SER A 14 12.31 -1.99 10.90
C SER A 14 13.68 -1.46 10.42
N PRO A 15 14.14 -0.29 10.89
CA PRO A 15 15.48 0.20 10.59
C PRO A 15 16.60 -0.77 11.01
N ASP A 16 16.37 -1.58 12.05
CA ASP A 16 17.32 -2.57 12.55
C ASP A 16 17.26 -3.91 11.78
N GLY A 17 16.34 -4.04 10.81
CA GLY A 17 16.18 -5.24 9.99
C GLY A 17 15.10 -6.22 10.46
N ASP A 18 14.37 -5.90 11.53
CA ASP A 18 13.34 -6.81 12.07
C ASP A 18 12.06 -6.80 11.20
N PRO A 19 11.45 -7.97 10.94
CA PRO A 19 10.16 -8.03 10.28
C PRO A 19 9.05 -7.43 11.16
N HIS A 20 8.16 -6.65 10.56
CA HIS A 20 7.02 -6.04 11.24
C HIS A 20 5.75 -6.25 10.43
N SER A 21 4.84 -7.07 10.97
CA SER A 21 3.54 -7.37 10.36
C SER A 21 2.41 -6.65 11.09
N ARG A 22 1.52 -5.98 10.35
CA ARG A 22 0.32 -5.33 10.89
C ARG A 22 -0.90 -5.55 10.00
N PRO A 23 -2.08 -5.80 10.59
CA PRO A 23 -3.32 -5.72 9.85
C PRO A 23 -3.62 -4.25 9.52
N LEU A 24 -4.19 -4.01 8.34
CA LEU A 24 -4.65 -2.70 7.92
C LEU A 24 -5.86 -2.79 6.99
N TRP A 25 -6.53 -1.66 6.85
CA TRP A 25 -7.51 -1.41 5.81
C TRP A 25 -6.84 -0.66 4.66
N GLY A 26 -7.36 -0.90 3.47
CA GLY A 26 -6.88 -0.26 2.26
C GLY A 26 -7.74 -0.65 1.06
N ILE A 27 -7.37 -0.11 -0.10
CA ILE A 27 -8.05 -0.38 -1.36
C ILE A 27 -7.02 -0.74 -2.42
N TRP A 28 -7.45 -1.54 -3.39
CA TRP A 28 -6.76 -1.65 -4.66
C TRP A 28 -7.44 -0.71 -5.65
N ARG A 29 -6.68 0.19 -6.28
CA ARG A 29 -7.18 1.13 -7.28
C ARG A 29 -6.01 1.57 -8.15
N GLN A 30 -6.26 1.75 -9.45
CA GLN A 30 -5.24 2.19 -10.40
C GLN A 30 -3.97 1.30 -10.31
N ASP A 31 -4.16 -0.03 -10.27
CA ASP A 31 -3.08 -1.04 -10.17
C ASP A 31 -2.17 -0.94 -8.94
N ASN A 32 -2.53 -0.12 -7.95
CA ASN A 32 -1.77 0.08 -6.73
C ASN A 32 -2.59 -0.27 -5.50
N PHE A 33 -1.90 -0.55 -4.40
CA PHE A 33 -2.52 -0.69 -3.09
C PHE A 33 -2.37 0.60 -2.29
N TRP A 34 -3.49 1.19 -1.92
CA TRP A 34 -3.57 2.45 -1.19
C TRP A 34 -4.02 2.19 0.24
N PHE A 35 -3.32 2.79 1.20
CA PHE A 35 -3.65 2.66 2.62
C PHE A 35 -3.24 3.91 3.39
N SER A 36 -3.77 4.05 4.60
CA SER A 36 -3.31 5.05 5.54
C SER A 36 -2.85 4.39 6.84
N SER A 37 -1.80 4.92 7.46
CA SER A 37 -1.25 4.36 8.69
C SER A 37 -0.60 5.42 9.56
N GLN A 38 -0.90 5.39 10.86
CA GLN A 38 -0.18 6.12 11.91
C GLN A 38 0.79 5.23 12.70
N ASN A 39 0.83 3.94 12.39
CA ASN A 39 1.67 3.01 13.15
C ASN A 39 3.14 3.11 12.70
N ARG A 40 4.03 2.41 13.40
CA ARG A 40 5.49 2.46 13.15
C ARG A 40 5.88 2.12 11.70
N CYS A 41 5.05 1.39 10.96
CA CYS A 41 5.33 1.04 9.57
C CYS A 41 5.52 2.27 8.68
N GLY A 42 4.85 3.40 8.97
CA GLY A 42 5.03 4.62 8.18
C GLY A 42 6.48 5.12 8.22
N GLY A 43 7.05 5.25 9.42
CA GLY A 43 8.45 5.63 9.59
C GLY A 43 9.43 4.56 9.11
N PHE A 44 9.03 3.28 9.13
CA PHE A 44 9.86 2.21 8.55
C PHE A 44 9.94 2.33 7.02
N LEU A 45 8.82 2.66 6.37
CA LEU A 45 8.74 2.84 4.92
C LEU A 45 9.53 4.05 4.41
N GLU A 46 9.76 5.06 5.26
CA GLU A 46 10.65 6.19 4.93
C GLU A 46 12.13 5.78 4.85
N VAL A 47 12.53 4.73 5.58
CA VAL A 47 13.90 4.20 5.58
C VAL A 47 14.06 3.08 4.54
N ASN A 48 13.09 2.17 4.49
CA ASN A 48 13.06 1.06 3.55
C ASN A 48 11.65 0.95 2.94
N PRO A 49 11.46 1.39 1.67
CA PRO A 49 10.14 1.43 1.05
C PRO A 49 9.60 0.04 0.72
N ARG A 50 10.40 -1.02 0.83
CA ARG A 50 9.97 -2.38 0.45
C ARG A 50 8.95 -2.92 1.44
N ALA A 51 7.87 -3.45 0.90
CA ALA A 51 6.83 -4.10 1.67
C ALA A 51 6.24 -5.30 0.94
N SER A 52 5.62 -6.19 1.72
CA SER A 52 4.76 -7.25 1.22
C SER A 52 3.37 -7.07 1.82
N VAL A 53 2.33 -7.23 1.00
CA VAL A 53 0.94 -7.22 1.44
C VAL A 53 0.26 -8.53 1.06
N ASN A 54 -0.44 -9.13 2.01
CA ASN A 54 -1.16 -10.37 1.80
C ASN A 54 -2.60 -10.30 2.35
N LEU A 55 -3.44 -11.21 1.89
CA LEU A 55 -4.84 -11.28 2.27
C LEU A 55 -5.02 -11.97 3.63
N GLN A 56 -6.10 -11.65 4.33
CA GLN A 56 -6.44 -12.27 5.61
C GLN A 56 -6.74 -13.78 5.50
N VAL A 57 -7.31 -14.22 4.38
CA VAL A 57 -7.73 -15.61 4.18
C VAL A 57 -6.58 -16.40 3.53
N GLY A 58 -6.20 -17.51 4.14
CA GLY A 58 -5.04 -18.32 3.74
C GLY A 58 -5.34 -19.47 2.77
N GLU A 59 -6.56 -19.57 2.24
CA GLU A 59 -6.96 -20.64 1.32
C GLU A 59 -6.71 -20.24 -0.12
N ASP A 60 -7.23 -19.09 -0.54
CA ASP A 60 -6.86 -18.46 -1.81
C ASP A 60 -5.79 -17.41 -1.53
N VAL A 61 -4.55 -17.71 -1.91
CA VAL A 61 -3.42 -16.91 -1.48
C VAL A 61 -3.05 -15.93 -2.58
N VAL A 62 -2.96 -14.66 -2.19
CA VAL A 62 -2.31 -13.62 -2.99
C VAL A 62 -1.38 -12.85 -2.08
N MET A 63 -0.12 -12.74 -2.50
CA MET A 63 0.90 -11.94 -1.85
C MET A 63 1.49 -10.99 -2.88
N VAL A 64 1.55 -9.72 -2.55
CA VAL A 64 2.09 -8.68 -3.43
C VAL A 64 3.27 -8.02 -2.75
N GLU A 65 4.43 -8.09 -3.39
CA GLU A 65 5.64 -7.39 -3.00
C GLU A 65 5.81 -6.15 -3.87
N GLY A 66 6.26 -5.07 -3.26
CA GLY A 66 6.46 -3.82 -3.96
C GLY A 66 7.15 -2.77 -3.12
N SER A 67 7.16 -1.56 -3.66
CA SER A 67 7.71 -0.39 -2.99
C SER A 67 6.57 0.57 -2.62
N CYS A 68 6.54 1.01 -1.37
CA CYS A 68 5.62 2.02 -0.90
C CYS A 68 6.21 3.41 -1.05
N SER A 69 5.39 4.37 -1.47
CA SER A 69 5.71 5.79 -1.40
C SER A 69 4.69 6.54 -0.56
N ARG A 70 5.15 7.64 0.04
CA ARG A 70 4.27 8.60 0.70
C ARG A 70 3.47 9.35 -0.37
N VAL A 71 2.15 9.45 -0.18
CA VAL A 71 1.27 10.22 -1.07
C VAL A 71 1.07 11.62 -0.50
N ILE A 72 1.32 12.62 -1.33
CA ILE A 72 1.10 14.04 -1.06
C ILE A 72 0.28 14.62 -2.21
N GLY A 73 -0.66 15.51 -1.90
CA GLY A 73 -1.60 16.09 -2.84
C GLY A 73 -3.02 15.60 -2.61
N VAL A 74 -3.96 16.54 -2.53
CA VAL A 74 -5.39 16.23 -2.31
C VAL A 74 -5.99 15.39 -3.43
N ASP A 75 -5.56 15.59 -4.67
CA ASP A 75 -6.08 14.83 -5.82
C ASP A 75 -5.71 13.34 -5.71
N ASP A 76 -4.47 13.01 -5.34
CA ASP A 76 -4.05 11.62 -5.18
C ASP A 76 -4.66 10.99 -3.91
N ILE A 77 -4.79 11.75 -2.82
CA ILE A 77 -5.38 11.26 -1.57
C ILE A 77 -6.89 11.01 -1.73
N SER A 78 -7.57 11.76 -2.62
CA SER A 78 -8.99 11.54 -2.92
C SER A 78 -9.26 10.11 -3.42
N VAL A 79 -8.30 9.49 -4.14
CA VAL A 79 -8.38 8.09 -4.58
C VAL A 79 -8.62 7.14 -3.40
N LEU A 80 -7.86 7.32 -2.31
CA LEU A 80 -8.04 6.51 -1.10
C LEU A 80 -9.38 6.82 -0.43
N ALA A 81 -9.71 8.10 -0.25
CA ALA A 81 -10.92 8.52 0.47
C ALA A 81 -12.20 8.02 -0.24
N GLU A 82 -12.31 8.21 -1.54
CA GLU A 82 -13.43 7.75 -2.35
C GLU A 82 -13.53 6.22 -2.35
N GLY A 83 -12.40 5.53 -2.55
CA GLY A 83 -12.42 4.07 -2.59
C GLY A 83 -12.75 3.46 -1.23
N VAL A 84 -12.33 4.07 -0.13
CA VAL A 84 -12.73 3.67 1.23
C VAL A 84 -14.22 3.90 1.46
N GLY A 85 -14.76 5.02 0.98
CA GLY A 85 -16.20 5.29 1.00
C GLY A 85 -17.00 4.22 0.27
N VAL A 86 -16.57 3.84 -0.94
CA VAL A 86 -17.24 2.79 -1.72
C VAL A 86 -17.11 1.41 -1.05
N LYS A 87 -15.91 1.07 -0.57
CA LYS A 87 -15.60 -0.29 -0.11
C LYS A 87 -16.11 -0.58 1.30
N TYR A 88 -16.01 0.39 2.20
CA TYR A 88 -16.27 0.21 3.63
C TYR A 88 -17.44 1.04 4.15
N ASP A 89 -18.05 1.88 3.32
CA ASP A 89 -19.06 2.87 3.72
C ASP A 89 -18.54 3.83 4.80
N TRP A 90 -17.28 4.27 4.64
CA TRP A 90 -16.60 5.16 5.57
C TRP A 90 -16.35 6.53 4.95
N GLU A 91 -16.74 7.57 5.68
CA GLU A 91 -16.46 8.95 5.28
C GLU A 91 -15.11 9.40 5.86
N LEU A 92 -14.21 9.81 4.96
CA LEU A 92 -12.91 10.40 5.30
C LEU A 92 -12.83 11.81 4.72
N SER A 93 -12.42 12.78 5.52
CA SER A 93 -11.97 14.06 5.01
C SER A 93 -10.46 14.02 4.73
N ILE A 94 -9.97 14.90 3.86
CA ILE A 94 -8.59 14.86 3.36
C ILE A 94 -7.88 16.19 3.60
N SER A 95 -6.57 16.13 3.81
CA SER A 95 -5.64 17.26 3.74
C SER A 95 -4.50 16.93 2.79
N GLU A 96 -3.54 17.85 2.63
CA GLU A 96 -2.43 17.73 1.68
C GLU A 96 -1.66 16.41 1.77
N ASP A 97 -1.56 15.81 2.94
CA ASP A 97 -0.79 14.58 3.12
C ASP A 97 -1.57 13.48 3.88
N ARG A 98 -2.77 13.73 4.41
CA ARG A 98 -3.41 12.83 5.38
C ARG A 98 -4.91 12.67 5.14
N VAL A 99 -5.45 11.55 5.59
CA VAL A 99 -6.90 11.36 5.76
C VAL A 99 -7.27 11.60 7.22
N HIS A 100 -8.52 12.01 7.47
CA HIS A 100 -9.07 12.26 8.79
C HIS A 100 -10.40 11.55 8.93
N THR A 101 -10.60 10.92 10.07
CA THR A 101 -11.87 10.32 10.46
C THR A 101 -12.74 11.36 11.17
N ARG A 102 -14.06 11.15 11.18
CA ARG A 102 -14.98 11.94 12.00
C ARG A 102 -14.71 11.88 13.51
N PHE A 103 -13.87 10.95 13.96
CA PHE A 103 -13.50 10.75 15.36
C PHE A 103 -12.20 11.49 15.75
N GLY A 104 -11.67 12.35 14.88
CA GLY A 104 -10.47 13.16 15.14
C GLY A 104 -9.15 12.42 14.95
N GLN A 105 -9.18 11.15 14.51
CA GLN A 105 -7.98 10.40 14.13
C GLN A 105 -7.55 10.79 12.72
N SER A 106 -6.25 10.83 12.45
CA SER A 106 -5.73 11.26 11.16
C SER A 106 -4.46 10.51 10.78
N ALA A 107 -4.29 10.10 9.52
CA ALA A 107 -3.23 9.20 9.12
C ALA A 107 -2.55 9.62 7.81
N PRO A 108 -1.21 9.57 7.75
CA PRO A 108 -0.46 9.57 6.50
C PRO A 108 -0.98 8.53 5.50
N VAL A 109 -1.01 8.91 4.23
CA VAL A 109 -1.38 8.06 3.09
C VAL A 109 -0.14 7.53 2.39
N PHE A 110 -0.19 6.25 2.04
CA PHE A 110 0.84 5.53 1.32
C PHE A 110 0.24 4.77 0.15
N ARG A 111 1.08 4.55 -0.86
CA ARG A 111 0.76 3.74 -2.04
C ARG A 111 1.85 2.71 -2.25
N LEU A 112 1.49 1.44 -2.30
CA LEU A 112 2.36 0.35 -2.74
C LEU A 112 2.17 0.13 -4.24
N THR A 113 3.28 0.25 -4.98
CA THR A 113 3.36 -0.13 -6.38
C THR A 113 3.86 -1.57 -6.50
N PRO A 114 3.06 -2.49 -7.04
CA PRO A 114 3.44 -3.89 -7.19
C PRO A 114 4.69 -4.06 -8.07
N GLU A 115 5.65 -4.82 -7.57
CA GLU A 115 6.81 -5.29 -8.35
C GLU A 115 6.71 -6.80 -8.60
N ARG A 116 6.12 -7.53 -7.67
CA ARG A 116 5.92 -8.97 -7.78
C ARG A 116 4.63 -9.42 -7.13
N VAL A 117 3.93 -10.34 -7.78
CA VAL A 117 2.74 -10.99 -7.23
C VAL A 117 2.96 -12.49 -7.21
N TYR A 118 2.55 -13.12 -6.12
CA TYR A 118 2.47 -14.56 -5.97
C TYR A 118 1.02 -14.94 -5.71
N GLY A 119 0.60 -16.10 -6.23
CA GLY A 119 -0.69 -16.64 -5.82
C GLY A 119 -0.93 -18.08 -6.20
N TRP A 120 -1.87 -18.68 -5.47
CA TRP A 120 -2.43 -20.00 -5.74
C TRP A 120 -3.83 -20.10 -5.14
N ALA A 121 -4.63 -21.04 -5.64
CA ALA A 121 -6.01 -21.24 -5.20
C ALA A 121 -6.15 -22.49 -4.32
N GLY A 122 -6.83 -22.37 -3.19
CA GLY A 122 -7.08 -23.45 -2.24
C GLY A 122 -5.84 -24.00 -1.49
N ILE A 123 -6.12 -24.76 -0.43
CA ILE A 123 -5.12 -25.32 0.50
C ILE A 123 -4.11 -26.27 -0.16
N ALA A 124 -4.50 -26.94 -1.24
CA ALA A 124 -3.65 -27.86 -2.00
C ALA A 124 -3.06 -27.23 -3.26
N GLY A 125 -3.36 -25.96 -3.55
CA GLY A 125 -2.96 -25.30 -4.78
C GLY A 125 -1.50 -24.85 -4.84
N TRP A 126 -0.69 -25.12 -3.81
CA TRP A 126 0.71 -24.67 -3.78
C TRP A 126 1.53 -25.21 -4.97
N GLU A 127 1.17 -26.37 -5.54
CA GLU A 127 1.77 -26.89 -6.77
C GLU A 127 1.48 -26.03 -8.01
N SER A 128 0.41 -25.23 -7.95
CA SER A 128 0.02 -24.23 -8.96
C SER A 128 0.50 -22.81 -8.64
N ALA A 129 1.41 -22.66 -7.69
CA ALA A 129 1.96 -21.37 -7.31
C ALA A 129 2.49 -20.63 -8.54
N THR A 130 1.90 -19.48 -8.79
CA THR A 130 2.23 -18.63 -9.93
C THR A 130 2.95 -17.39 -9.45
N ARG A 131 3.86 -16.86 -10.28
CA ARG A 131 4.60 -15.63 -10.03
C ARG A 131 4.46 -14.70 -11.22
N TRP A 132 4.15 -13.44 -10.96
CA TRP A 132 4.16 -12.37 -11.95
C TRP A 132 5.15 -11.30 -11.51
N ASP A 133 6.06 -10.92 -12.41
CA ASP A 133 7.04 -9.86 -12.20
C ASP A 133 6.65 -8.63 -13.04
N PHE A 134 6.73 -7.44 -12.46
CA PHE A 134 6.41 -6.17 -13.10
C PHE A 134 7.68 -5.33 -13.25
N PRO A 135 7.82 -4.54 -14.33
CA PRO A 135 8.95 -3.63 -14.46
C PRO A 135 8.89 -2.58 -13.35
N ARG A 136 10.01 -2.37 -12.64
CA ARG A 136 10.10 -1.32 -11.62
C ARG A 136 9.95 0.04 -12.28
N SER A 137 8.95 0.81 -11.86
CA SER A 137 8.80 2.21 -12.22
C SER A 137 10.05 2.96 -11.77
N GLN A 138 10.89 3.41 -12.70
CA GLN A 138 11.92 4.38 -12.37
C GLN A 138 11.22 5.73 -12.23
N GLU A 139 11.22 6.30 -11.03
CA GLU A 139 10.95 7.73 -10.89
C GLU A 139 12.04 8.47 -11.66
N THR A 140 11.66 9.02 -12.81
CA THR A 140 12.47 10.00 -13.52
C THR A 140 12.66 11.18 -12.58
N GLY A 141 13.80 11.23 -11.90
CA GLY A 141 14.19 12.37 -11.09
C GLY A 141 14.10 13.63 -11.95
N MET A 142 13.24 14.56 -11.55
CA MET A 142 13.27 15.92 -12.10
C MET A 142 14.66 16.50 -11.78
N ALA A 143 15.54 16.50 -12.77
CA ALA A 143 16.78 17.24 -12.71
C ALA A 143 16.43 18.73 -12.57
N THR A 144 16.60 19.27 -11.36
CA THR A 144 16.63 20.71 -11.14
C THR A 144 17.79 21.28 -11.96
N GLN A 145 17.48 21.89 -13.10
CA GLN A 145 18.46 22.76 -13.77
C GLN A 145 18.62 24.01 -12.91
N GLN A 146 19.70 24.04 -12.12
CA GLN A 146 20.24 25.26 -11.57
C GLN A 146 20.82 26.13 -12.68
N THR A 147 20.52 27.42 -12.55
CA THR A 147 20.86 28.57 -13.38
C THR A 147 22.36 28.75 -13.61
N GLY A 148 22.72 29.16 -14.84
CA GLY A 148 24.04 29.68 -15.20
C GLY A 148 23.92 30.97 -16.00
N ARG A 149 24.25 32.08 -15.32
CA ARG A 149 24.55 33.46 -15.75
C ARG A 149 24.17 33.96 -17.15
#